data_AF-A0A451AFA0-F1
#
_entry.id   AF-A0A451AFA0-F1
#
_cell.length_a   1.000
_cell.length_b   1.000
_cell.length_c   1.000
_cell.angle_alpha   90.00
_cell.angle_beta   90.00
_cell.angle_gamma   90.00
#
_symmetry.space_group_name_H-M   'P 1'
#
loop_
_entity.id
_entity.type
_entity.pdbx_description
1 polymer ?
#
loop_
_entity_poly.entity_id
_entity_poly.type
_entity_poly.pdbx_seq_one_letter_code
_entity_poly.pdbx_strand_id
1 'polypeptide(L)'
;MLFIELVVIGGVYSVTIKPAETFRVAVWKNAVSVVLVHNHPGGGVKPSDEDKDVTDHLIQVGRILNINVVDHLIIAPETFFSFEINGLMEELRKSMKYVPPYEIAERIREAAEEAKAEGLERGMRKGIREGEVRGIEKGLREGMEQGIEQGMEKGKEEGLREGETRKAIEIAKALLGEGVAIAIISKSSGLSEEEILELSVP
;
A
#
# COMPACT_ATOMS: atom_id res chain seq x y z
N MET A 1 -16.65 44.09 4.12
CA MET A 1 -16.28 45.49 3.82
C MET A 1 -15.07 45.45 2.90
N LEU A 2 -15.05 46.23 1.82
CA LEU A 2 -13.95 46.26 0.85
C LEU A 2 -13.18 47.57 1.02
N PHE A 3 -11.86 47.50 0.94
CA PHE A 3 -10.98 48.65 1.03
C PHE A 3 -10.01 48.65 -0.14
N ILE A 4 -9.69 49.83 -0.66
CA ILE A 4 -8.68 50.04 -1.68
C ILE A 4 -7.63 50.96 -1.06
N GLU A 5 -6.37 50.53 -1.08
CA GLU A 5 -5.29 51.19 -0.37
C GLU A 5 -4.06 51.26 -1.26
N LEU A 6 -3.50 52.46 -1.38
CA LEU A 6 -2.23 52.64 -2.07
C LEU A 6 -1.10 52.23 -1.13
N VAL A 7 -0.48 51.10 -1.44
CA VAL A 7 0.59 50.53 -0.59
C VAL A 7 1.94 51.15 -0.93
N VAL A 8 2.30 51.21 -2.22
CA VAL A 8 3.60 51.68 -2.68
C VAL A 8 3.44 52.50 -3.96
N ILE A 9 4.24 53.55 -4.09
CA ILE A 9 4.46 54.27 -5.36
C ILE A 9 5.87 53.95 -5.81
N GLY A 10 6.01 53.42 -7.04
CA GLY A 10 7.30 53.10 -7.64
C GLY A 10 8.03 54.31 -8.21
N GLY A 11 9.29 54.09 -8.59
CA GLY A 11 10.03 54.98 -9.48
C GLY A 11 9.63 54.80 -10.94
N VAL A 12 10.42 55.35 -11.86
CA VAL A 12 10.11 55.34 -13.30
C VAL A 12 10.09 53.93 -13.90
N TYR A 13 10.93 53.01 -13.40
CA TYR A 13 11.11 51.66 -13.97
C TYR A 13 10.88 50.51 -12.99
N SER A 14 10.87 50.78 -11.69
CA SER A 14 10.75 49.73 -10.68
C SER A 14 10.18 50.24 -9.37
N VAL A 15 9.65 49.31 -8.59
CA VAL A 15 9.14 49.53 -7.24
C VAL A 15 9.74 48.49 -6.31
N THR A 16 10.17 48.91 -5.12
CA THR A 16 10.58 47.98 -4.07
C THR A 16 9.37 47.65 -3.21
N ILE A 17 8.99 46.38 -3.17
CA ILE A 17 7.85 45.91 -2.39
C ILE A 17 8.36 45.12 -1.19
N LYS A 18 8.02 45.58 0.02
CA LYS A 18 8.32 44.84 1.25
C LYS A 18 7.04 44.24 1.82
N PRO A 19 6.99 42.92 2.09
CA PRO A 19 5.76 42.29 2.57
C PRO A 19 5.15 42.92 3.83
N ALA A 20 6.00 43.36 4.78
CA ALA A 20 5.53 44.03 6.00
C ALA A 20 4.76 45.33 5.70
N GLU A 21 5.18 46.08 4.68
CA GLU A 21 4.49 47.31 4.25
C GLU A 21 3.19 46.97 3.51
N THR A 22 3.22 45.94 2.65
CA THR A 22 2.06 45.43 1.91
C THR A 22 0.94 44.94 2.81
N PHE A 23 1.26 44.14 3.81
CA PHE A 23 0.25 43.56 4.71
C PHE A 23 -0.11 44.45 5.89
N ARG A 24 0.61 45.56 6.14
CA ARG A 24 0.35 46.47 7.27
C ARG A 24 -1.12 46.88 7.34
N VAL A 25 -1.68 47.33 6.22
CA VAL A 25 -3.08 47.82 6.19
C VAL A 25 -4.08 46.67 6.23
N ALA A 26 -3.75 45.53 5.60
CA ALA A 26 -4.57 44.33 5.64
C ALA A 26 -4.74 43.83 7.09
N VAL A 27 -3.64 43.74 7.84
CA VAL A 27 -3.63 43.36 9.26
C VAL A 27 -4.40 44.39 10.09
N TRP A 28 -4.10 45.69 9.92
CA TRP A 28 -4.76 46.74 10.71
C TRP A 28 -6.28 46.78 10.51
N LYS A 29 -6.76 46.40 9.31
CA LYS A 29 -8.18 46.33 8.97
C LYS A 29 -8.82 44.95 9.22
N ASN A 30 -8.09 44.00 9.81
CA ASN A 30 -8.53 42.61 10.00
C ASN A 30 -9.03 41.96 8.69
N ALA A 31 -8.34 42.21 7.58
CA ALA A 31 -8.68 41.61 6.30
C ALA A 31 -8.40 40.10 6.33
N VAL A 32 -9.35 39.30 5.85
CA VAL A 32 -9.19 37.84 5.67
C VAL A 32 -8.54 37.49 4.33
N SER A 33 -8.52 38.45 3.40
CA SER A 33 -8.03 38.26 2.05
C SER A 33 -7.65 39.59 1.40
N VAL A 34 -6.72 39.52 0.44
CA VAL A 34 -6.27 40.66 -0.36
C VAL A 34 -6.23 40.30 -1.85
N VAL A 35 -6.43 41.32 -2.70
CA VAL A 35 -6.11 41.27 -4.12
C VAL A 35 -5.00 42.29 -4.34
N LEU A 36 -3.91 41.85 -4.95
CA LEU A 36 -2.79 42.72 -5.30
C LEU A 36 -3.08 43.37 -6.65
N VAL A 37 -2.78 44.66 -6.79
CA VAL A 37 -2.96 45.37 -8.06
C VAL A 37 -1.77 46.27 -8.29
N HIS A 38 -1.18 46.20 -9.47
CA HIS A 38 -0.23 47.20 -9.95
C HIS A 38 -0.51 47.55 -11.41
N ASN A 39 -0.08 48.74 -11.83
CA ASN A 39 -0.23 49.20 -13.19
C ASN A 39 1.10 49.10 -13.96
N HIS A 40 1.02 48.78 -15.24
CA HIS A 40 2.14 48.94 -16.18
C HIS A 40 1.89 50.18 -17.04
N PRO A 41 2.56 51.33 -16.78
CA PRO A 41 2.31 52.56 -17.54
C PRO A 41 2.56 52.43 -19.04
N GLY A 42 3.43 51.49 -19.46
CA GLY A 42 3.73 51.20 -20.86
C GLY A 42 2.63 50.46 -21.62
N GLY A 43 1.53 50.08 -20.98
CA GLY A 43 0.33 49.51 -21.61
C GLY A 43 0.34 47.99 -21.82
N GLY A 44 1.50 47.34 -21.78
CA GLY A 44 1.58 45.88 -21.72
C GLY A 44 1.12 45.35 -20.36
N VAL A 45 0.50 44.17 -20.31
CA VAL A 45 0.06 43.54 -19.04
C VAL A 45 0.72 42.17 -18.81
N LYS A 46 1.74 41.84 -19.60
CA LYS A 46 2.48 40.60 -19.42
C LYS A 46 3.30 40.70 -18.13
N PRO A 47 3.18 39.76 -17.18
CA PRO A 47 3.96 39.78 -15.95
C PRO A 47 5.45 39.61 -16.24
N SER A 48 6.26 40.43 -15.58
CA SER A 48 7.71 40.24 -15.48
C SER A 48 8.05 39.08 -14.54
N ASP A 49 9.32 38.66 -14.51
CA ASP A 49 9.75 37.64 -13.56
C ASP A 49 9.81 38.22 -12.14
N GLU A 50 10.09 39.52 -12.00
CA GLU A 50 9.98 40.26 -10.74
C GLU A 50 8.54 40.30 -10.21
N ASP A 51 7.54 40.46 -11.09
CA ASP A 51 6.13 40.42 -10.70
C ASP A 51 5.77 39.05 -10.11
N LYS A 52 6.20 37.96 -10.76
CA LYS A 52 5.98 36.59 -10.27
C LYS A 52 6.71 36.34 -8.95
N ASP A 53 7.95 36.81 -8.83
CA ASP A 53 8.77 36.65 -7.64
C ASP A 53 8.16 37.33 -6.41
N VAL A 54 7.74 38.58 -6.56
CA VAL A 54 7.05 39.32 -5.51
C VAL A 54 5.72 38.65 -5.16
N THR A 55 4.98 38.16 -6.16
CA THR A 55 3.71 37.48 -5.94
C THR A 55 3.89 36.21 -5.10
N ASP A 56 4.88 35.37 -5.44
CA ASP A 56 5.22 34.18 -4.66
C ASP A 56 5.51 34.55 -3.20
N HIS A 57 6.42 35.52 -2.98
CA HIS A 57 6.78 35.95 -1.64
C HIS A 57 5.57 36.44 -0.84
N LEU A 58 4.69 37.23 -1.46
CA LEU A 58 3.48 37.75 -0.82
C LEU A 58 2.45 36.65 -0.55
N ILE A 59 2.33 35.63 -1.41
CA ILE A 59 1.48 34.45 -1.14
C ILE A 59 1.95 33.75 0.14
N GLN A 60 3.27 33.51 0.28
CA GLN A 60 3.78 32.84 1.48
C GLN A 60 3.59 33.69 2.75
N VAL A 61 3.82 35.00 2.66
CA VAL A 61 3.57 35.91 3.79
C VAL A 61 2.08 35.94 4.15
N GLY A 62 1.19 35.97 3.15
CA GLY A 62 -0.25 35.86 3.36
C GLY A 62 -0.64 34.59 4.10
N ARG A 63 -0.04 33.44 3.76
CA ARG A 63 -0.23 32.18 4.50
C ARG A 63 0.17 32.29 5.97
N ILE A 64 1.35 32.85 6.25
CA ILE A 64 1.86 33.03 7.63
C ILE A 64 0.93 33.94 8.44
N LEU A 65 0.40 35.00 7.82
CA LEU A 65 -0.50 35.95 8.47
C LEU A 65 -1.97 35.48 8.50
N ASN A 66 -2.28 34.34 7.89
CA ASN A 66 -3.64 33.86 7.64
C ASN A 66 -4.52 34.89 6.88
N ILE A 67 -3.92 35.56 5.90
CA ILE A 67 -4.57 36.52 4.98
C ILE A 67 -4.37 36.01 3.55
N ASN A 68 -5.45 35.52 2.93
CA ASN A 68 -5.36 34.88 1.63
C ASN A 68 -5.05 35.90 0.51
N VAL A 69 -4.00 35.67 -0.29
CA VAL A 69 -3.77 36.41 -1.53
C VAL A 69 -4.60 35.75 -2.64
N VAL A 70 -5.70 36.39 -2.99
CA VAL A 70 -6.73 35.82 -3.88
C VAL A 70 -6.27 35.89 -5.33
N ASP A 71 -5.75 37.05 -5.74
CA ASP A 71 -5.29 37.28 -7.11
C ASP A 71 -4.24 38.41 -7.12
N HIS A 72 -3.49 38.49 -8.21
CA HIS A 72 -2.65 39.61 -8.56
C HIS A 72 -3.05 40.12 -9.95
N LEU A 73 -3.48 41.38 -10.01
CA LEU A 73 -3.89 42.06 -11.23
C LEU A 73 -2.80 43.01 -11.72
N ILE A 74 -2.42 42.87 -12.98
CA ILE A 74 -1.66 43.88 -13.73
C ILE A 74 -2.63 44.62 -14.61
N ILE A 75 -2.77 45.93 -14.41
CA ILE A 75 -3.76 46.75 -15.13
C ILE A 75 -3.11 47.73 -16.11
N ALA A 76 -3.78 47.94 -17.23
CA ALA A 76 -3.50 48.95 -18.25
C ALA A 76 -4.83 49.60 -18.69
N PRO A 77 -4.83 50.72 -19.46
CA PRO A 77 -6.05 51.47 -19.76
C PRO A 77 -7.19 50.65 -20.39
N GLU A 78 -6.88 49.70 -21.27
CA GLU A 78 -7.88 48.91 -22.01
C GLU A 78 -7.82 47.40 -21.71
N THR A 79 -6.90 46.95 -20.86
CA THR A 79 -6.66 45.53 -20.63
C THR A 79 -6.09 45.27 -19.25
N PHE A 80 -6.17 44.02 -18.82
CA PHE A 80 -5.57 43.56 -17.58
C PHE A 80 -5.07 42.12 -17.72
N PHE A 81 -4.19 41.73 -16.81
CA PHE A 81 -3.77 40.36 -16.62
C PHE A 81 -4.08 39.96 -15.18
N SER A 82 -4.81 38.85 -15.02
CA SER A 82 -5.08 38.22 -13.72
C SER A 82 -4.22 36.97 -13.59
N PHE A 83 -3.45 36.87 -12.51
CA PHE A 83 -2.64 35.69 -12.23
C PHE A 83 -3.53 34.46 -11.99
N GLU A 84 -4.69 34.64 -11.37
CA GLU A 84 -5.63 33.54 -11.10
C GLU A 84 -6.26 33.03 -12.40
N ILE A 85 -6.78 33.90 -13.27
CA ILE A 85 -7.40 33.52 -14.56
C ILE A 85 -6.39 32.81 -15.47
N ASN A 86 -5.12 33.22 -15.41
CA ASN A 86 -4.06 32.63 -16.24
C ASN A 86 -3.34 31.45 -15.56
N GLY A 87 -3.79 31.00 -14.39
CA GLY A 87 -3.25 29.83 -13.68
C GLY A 87 -1.89 30.04 -12.98
N LEU A 88 -1.31 31.24 -13.03
CA LEU A 88 -0.05 31.54 -12.35
C LEU A 88 -0.18 31.49 -10.83
N MET A 89 -1.34 31.83 -10.26
CA MET A 89 -1.54 31.72 -8.81
C MET A 89 -1.34 30.28 -8.31
N GLU A 90 -1.84 29.29 -9.06
CA GLU A 90 -1.72 27.87 -8.70
C GLU A 90 -0.27 27.37 -8.77
N GLU A 91 0.49 27.84 -9.77
CA GLU A 91 1.92 27.57 -9.89
C GLU A 91 2.69 28.17 -8.70
N LEU A 92 2.48 29.45 -8.41
CA LEU A 92 3.21 30.15 -7.35
C LEU A 92 2.83 29.65 -5.95
N ARG A 93 1.58 29.22 -5.73
CA ARG A 93 1.17 28.56 -4.48
C ARG A 93 1.96 27.29 -4.19
N LYS A 94 2.52 26.63 -5.20
CA LYS A 94 3.36 25.41 -5.06
C LYS A 94 4.84 25.72 -4.91
N SER A 95 5.25 26.97 -5.08
CA SER A 95 6.64 27.38 -4.90
C SER A 95 7.13 27.07 -3.48
N MET A 96 8.38 26.65 -3.39
CA MET A 96 9.09 26.46 -2.13
C MET A 96 10.07 27.60 -1.82
N LYS A 97 10.19 28.60 -2.71
CA LYS A 97 11.26 29.61 -2.66
C LYS A 97 11.24 30.43 -1.37
N TYR A 98 10.04 30.86 -0.94
CA TYR A 98 9.83 31.68 0.25
C TYR A 98 9.16 30.92 1.40
N VAL A 99 9.05 29.59 1.30
CA VAL A 99 8.44 28.77 2.34
C VAL A 99 9.42 28.63 3.52
N PRO A 100 9.00 28.91 4.76
CA PRO A 100 9.87 28.74 5.92
C PRO A 100 10.38 27.30 6.07
N PRO A 101 11.64 27.07 6.48
CA PRO A 101 12.21 25.72 6.58
C PRO A 101 11.43 24.76 7.49
N TYR A 102 10.78 25.25 8.54
CA TYR A 102 9.99 24.42 9.45
C TYR A 102 8.73 23.86 8.78
N GLU A 103 8.10 24.62 7.89
CA GLU A 103 6.92 24.19 7.14
C GLU A 103 7.32 23.17 6.07
N ILE A 104 8.48 23.33 5.44
CA ILE A 104 9.06 22.33 4.53
C ILE A 104 9.31 21.03 5.29
N ALA A 105 9.93 21.11 6.47
CA ALA A 105 10.21 19.94 7.30
C ALA A 105 8.92 19.21 7.73
N GLU A 106 7.87 19.96 8.06
CA GLU A 106 6.56 19.41 8.39
C GLU A 106 5.93 18.69 7.20
N ARG A 107 5.89 19.31 6.02
CA ARG A 107 5.40 18.67 4.78
C ARG A 107 6.16 17.39 4.45
N ILE A 108 7.50 17.39 4.61
CA ILE A 108 8.32 16.19 4.40
C ILE A 108 7.97 15.09 5.41
N ARG A 109 7.79 15.45 6.69
CA ARG A 109 7.41 14.51 7.75
C ARG A 109 6.05 13.88 7.47
N GLU A 110 5.06 14.68 7.09
CA GLU A 110 3.71 14.21 6.74
C GLU A 110 3.75 13.26 5.54
N ALA A 111 4.42 13.66 4.45
CA ALA A 111 4.59 12.82 3.28
C ALA A 111 5.35 11.52 3.59
N ALA A 112 6.34 11.56 4.50
CA ALA A 112 7.08 10.38 4.93
C ALA A 112 6.22 9.41 5.75
N GLU A 113 5.37 9.91 6.65
CA GLU A 113 4.44 9.07 7.42
C GLU A 113 3.36 8.45 6.51
N GLU A 114 2.84 9.19 5.54
CA GLU A 114 1.90 8.67 4.53
C GLU A 114 2.55 7.56 3.71
N ALA A 115 3.73 7.82 3.12
CA ALA A 115 4.47 6.83 2.34
C ALA A 115 4.83 5.57 3.16
N LYS A 116 5.12 5.74 4.46
CA LYS A 116 5.38 4.63 5.37
C LYS A 116 4.12 3.81 5.65
N ALA A 117 2.98 4.46 5.85
CA ALA A 117 1.70 3.77 6.05
C ALA A 117 1.31 2.96 4.80
N GLU A 118 1.37 3.57 3.63
CA GLU A 118 1.14 2.89 2.34
C GLU A 118 2.11 1.73 2.11
N GLY A 119 3.40 1.96 2.42
CA GLY A 119 4.44 0.96 2.31
C GLY A 119 4.19 -0.26 3.21
N LEU A 120 3.74 -0.02 4.44
CA LEU A 120 3.41 -1.07 5.40
C LEU A 120 2.20 -1.88 4.94
N GLU A 121 1.10 -1.22 4.53
CA GLU A 121 -0.10 -1.90 4.05
C GLU A 121 0.21 -2.76 2.81
N ARG A 122 0.92 -2.18 1.84
CA ARG A 122 1.33 -2.88 0.62
C ARG A 122 2.24 -4.07 0.94
N GLY A 123 3.20 -3.88 1.86
CA GLY A 123 4.10 -4.91 2.32
C GLY A 123 3.37 -6.06 3.00
N MET A 124 2.45 -5.75 3.92
CA MET A 124 1.64 -6.72 4.65
C MET A 124 0.73 -7.51 3.69
N ARG A 125 0.01 -6.84 2.80
CA ARG A 125 -0.88 -7.49 1.82
C ARG A 125 -0.11 -8.42 0.89
N LYS A 126 1.06 -7.99 0.41
CA LYS A 126 1.94 -8.83 -0.41
C LYS A 126 2.45 -10.02 0.39
N GLY A 127 2.92 -9.79 1.62
CA GLY A 127 3.43 -10.82 2.51
C GLY A 127 2.40 -11.89 2.84
N ILE A 128 1.16 -11.50 3.20
CA ILE A 128 0.06 -12.43 3.46
C ILE A 128 -0.23 -13.25 2.22
N ARG A 129 -0.46 -12.61 1.07
CA ARG A 129 -0.79 -13.33 -0.18
C ARG A 129 0.31 -14.33 -0.57
N GLU A 130 1.57 -13.91 -0.56
CA GLU A 130 2.68 -14.78 -0.90
C GLU A 130 2.87 -15.90 0.12
N GLY A 131 2.69 -15.60 1.41
CA GLY A 131 2.75 -16.57 2.50
C GLY A 131 1.64 -17.61 2.44
N GLU A 132 0.40 -17.19 2.17
CA GLU A 132 -0.75 -18.08 2.00
C GLU A 132 -0.56 -19.00 0.80
N VAL A 133 -0.25 -18.45 -0.38
CA VAL A 133 -0.07 -19.25 -1.60
C VAL A 133 1.05 -20.26 -1.41
N ARG A 134 2.25 -19.81 -0.98
CA ARG A 134 3.39 -20.73 -0.78
C ARG A 134 3.13 -21.71 0.35
N GLY A 135 2.49 -21.29 1.43
CA GLY A 135 2.18 -22.12 2.59
C GLY A 135 1.19 -23.23 2.25
N ILE A 136 0.09 -22.88 1.57
CA ILE A 136 -0.93 -23.84 1.11
C ILE A 136 -0.32 -24.80 0.09
N GLU A 137 0.38 -24.29 -0.93
CA GLU A 137 0.97 -25.13 -1.97
C GLU A 137 1.99 -26.12 -1.40
N LYS A 138 2.89 -25.63 -0.54
CA LYS A 138 3.89 -26.48 0.12
C LYS A 138 3.24 -27.50 1.04
N GLY A 139 2.31 -27.07 1.90
CA GLY A 139 1.64 -27.95 2.85
C GLY A 139 0.78 -29.02 2.19
N LEU A 140 0.06 -28.65 1.11
CA LEU A 140 -0.73 -29.60 0.34
C LEU A 140 0.16 -30.62 -0.36
N ARG A 141 1.25 -30.19 -1.00
CA ARG A 141 2.18 -31.08 -1.68
C ARG A 141 2.83 -32.07 -0.72
N GLU A 142 3.44 -31.55 0.36
CA GLU A 142 4.14 -32.38 1.34
C GLU A 142 3.18 -33.34 2.06
N GLY A 143 1.98 -32.86 2.44
CA GLY A 143 0.96 -33.69 3.07
C GLY A 143 0.40 -34.76 2.13
N MET A 144 0.20 -34.45 0.85
CA MET A 144 -0.29 -35.40 -0.14
C MET A 144 0.77 -36.46 -0.48
N GLU A 145 2.03 -36.08 -0.68
CA GLU A 145 3.14 -37.00 -0.91
C GLU A 145 3.29 -37.97 0.27
N GLN A 146 3.39 -37.46 1.50
CA GLN A 146 3.52 -38.29 2.70
C GLN A 146 2.30 -39.19 2.93
N GLY A 147 1.09 -38.65 2.72
CA GLY A 147 -0.15 -39.39 2.91
C GLY A 147 -0.31 -40.54 1.91
N ILE A 148 0.03 -40.31 0.63
CA ILE A 148 0.01 -41.35 -0.41
C ILE A 148 1.07 -42.41 -0.10
N GLU A 149 2.30 -42.00 0.19
CA GLU A 149 3.40 -42.92 0.45
C GLU A 149 3.11 -43.83 1.65
N GLN A 150 2.76 -43.23 2.81
CA GLN A 150 2.45 -44.00 4.03
C GLN A 150 1.20 -44.87 3.86
N GLY A 151 0.16 -44.35 3.19
CA GLY A 151 -1.07 -45.10 2.95
C GLY A 151 -0.84 -46.30 2.02
N MET A 152 -0.03 -46.12 0.98
CA MET A 152 0.30 -47.17 0.03
C MET A 152 1.21 -48.23 0.65
N GLU A 153 2.19 -47.82 1.46
CA GLU A 153 3.08 -48.72 2.19
C GLU A 153 2.31 -49.57 3.21
N LYS A 154 1.54 -48.93 4.09
CA LYS A 154 0.70 -49.64 5.08
C LYS A 154 -0.33 -50.55 4.42
N GLY A 155 -1.05 -50.04 3.41
CA GLY A 155 -2.07 -50.84 2.72
C GLY A 155 -1.48 -52.05 2.00
N LYS A 156 -0.27 -51.93 1.43
CA LYS A 156 0.43 -53.06 0.83
C LYS A 156 0.87 -54.07 1.90
N GLU A 157 1.42 -53.61 3.02
CA GLU A 157 1.87 -54.47 4.11
C GLU A 157 0.70 -55.23 4.76
N GLU A 158 -0.38 -54.51 5.13
CA GLU A 158 -1.59 -55.10 5.70
C GLU A 158 -2.25 -56.07 4.71
N GLY A 159 -2.40 -55.68 3.43
CA GLY A 159 -3.00 -56.52 2.42
C GLY A 159 -2.20 -57.79 2.11
N LEU A 160 -0.87 -57.72 2.12
CA LEU A 160 -0.01 -58.89 1.96
C LEU A 160 -0.18 -59.85 3.15
N ARG A 161 -0.16 -59.30 4.36
CA ARG A 161 -0.29 -60.07 5.60
C ARG A 161 -1.65 -60.76 5.71
N GLU A 162 -2.73 -60.03 5.43
CA GLU A 162 -4.09 -60.59 5.35
C GLU A 162 -4.19 -61.67 4.27
N GLY A 163 -3.62 -61.43 3.09
CA GLY A 163 -3.61 -62.39 1.99
C GLY A 163 -2.88 -63.70 2.33
N GLU A 164 -1.71 -63.61 2.94
CA GLU A 164 -0.93 -64.76 3.41
C GLU A 164 -1.72 -65.54 4.47
N THR A 165 -2.29 -64.85 5.46
CA THR A 165 -3.11 -65.46 6.52
C THR A 165 -4.32 -66.18 5.92
N ARG A 166 -5.03 -65.55 4.98
CA ARG A 166 -6.21 -66.13 4.32
C ARG A 166 -5.86 -67.38 3.54
N LYS A 167 -4.74 -67.37 2.83
CA LYS A 167 -4.24 -68.50 2.04
C LYS A 167 -3.81 -69.66 2.93
N ALA A 168 -3.16 -69.37 4.06
CA ALA A 168 -2.80 -70.37 5.06
C ALA A 168 -4.05 -71.07 5.63
N ILE A 169 -5.11 -70.30 5.93
CA ILE A 169 -6.39 -70.84 6.39
C ILE A 169 -7.07 -71.70 5.31
N GLU A 170 -7.08 -71.28 4.05
CA GLU A 170 -7.65 -72.07 2.94
C GLU A 170 -6.94 -73.41 2.76
N ILE A 171 -5.60 -73.41 2.79
CA ILE A 171 -4.78 -74.63 2.72
C ILE A 171 -5.10 -75.54 3.91
N ALA A 172 -5.17 -74.99 5.12
CA ALA A 172 -5.48 -75.77 6.32
C ALA A 172 -6.87 -76.40 6.27
N LYS A 173 -7.89 -75.66 5.84
CA LYS A 173 -9.26 -76.19 5.65
C LYS A 173 -9.33 -77.29 4.61
N ALA A 174 -8.64 -77.12 3.47
CA ALA A 174 -8.59 -78.13 2.41
C ALA A 174 -7.95 -79.44 2.91
N LEU A 175 -6.80 -79.36 3.58
CA LEU A 175 -6.10 -80.53 4.11
C LEU A 175 -6.85 -81.21 5.28
N LEU A 176 -7.54 -80.45 6.12
CA LEU A 176 -8.43 -80.99 7.16
C LEU A 176 -9.58 -81.80 6.53
N GLY A 177 -10.17 -81.30 5.44
CA GLY A 177 -11.22 -81.99 4.69
C GLY A 177 -10.77 -83.32 4.06
N GLU A 178 -9.48 -83.47 3.77
CA GLU A 178 -8.86 -84.70 3.27
C GLU A 178 -8.40 -85.67 4.39
N GLY A 179 -8.56 -85.29 5.66
CA GLY A 179 -8.18 -86.12 6.81
C GLY A 179 -6.67 -86.15 7.11
N VAL A 180 -5.93 -85.13 6.67
CA VAL A 180 -4.48 -85.00 6.93
C VAL A 180 -4.24 -84.66 8.41
N ALA A 181 -3.20 -85.23 9.01
CA ALA A 181 -2.87 -85.00 10.42
C ALA A 181 -2.50 -83.53 10.71
N ILE A 182 -2.98 -82.98 11.83
CA ILE A 182 -2.80 -81.57 12.24
C ILE A 182 -1.33 -81.13 12.22
N ALA A 183 -0.41 -81.98 12.69
CA ALA A 183 1.03 -81.70 12.68
C ALA A 183 1.61 -81.49 11.27
N ILE A 184 1.06 -82.18 10.25
CA ILE A 184 1.45 -82.00 8.84
C ILE A 184 0.84 -80.71 8.29
N ILE A 185 -0.42 -80.42 8.65
CA ILE A 185 -1.12 -79.18 8.25
C ILE A 185 -0.42 -77.94 8.81
N SER A 186 -0.01 -77.97 10.08
CA SER A 186 0.75 -76.88 10.72
C SER A 186 2.05 -76.60 9.95
N LYS A 187 2.78 -77.66 9.59
CA LYS A 187 4.02 -77.55 8.81
C LYS A 187 3.82 -77.00 7.39
N SER A 188 2.68 -77.30 6.76
CA SER A 188 2.40 -76.93 5.36
C SER A 188 1.69 -75.58 5.21
N SER A 189 0.83 -75.20 6.15
CA SER A 189 0.09 -73.92 6.14
C SER A 189 0.84 -72.80 6.88
N GLY A 190 1.75 -73.14 7.80
CA GLY A 190 2.44 -72.17 8.65
C GLY A 190 1.61 -71.70 9.85
N LEU A 191 0.39 -72.21 10.02
CA LEU A 191 -0.46 -71.95 11.19
C LEU A 191 -0.02 -72.79 12.37
N SER A 192 -0.23 -72.28 13.59
CA SER A 192 -0.06 -73.03 14.83
C SER A 192 -1.09 -74.16 14.93
N GLU A 193 -0.77 -75.21 15.68
CA GLU A 193 -1.71 -76.31 15.90
C GLU A 193 -2.99 -75.84 16.62
N GLU A 194 -2.90 -74.81 17.47
CA GLU A 194 -4.03 -74.15 18.14
C GLU A 194 -4.98 -73.47 17.13
N GLU A 195 -4.45 -72.69 16.18
CA GLU A 195 -5.23 -72.05 15.11
C GLU A 195 -5.91 -73.10 14.20
N ILE A 196 -5.24 -74.23 13.95
CA ILE A 196 -5.82 -75.32 13.14
C ILE A 196 -6.91 -76.07 13.91
N LEU A 197 -6.72 -76.27 15.22
CA LEU A 197 -7.74 -76.86 16.10
C LEU A 197 -9.01 -76.00 16.12
N GLU A 198 -8.88 -74.68 16.21
CA GLU A 198 -10.02 -73.75 16.13
C GLU A 198 -10.78 -73.84 14.79
N LEU A 199 -10.06 -74.04 13.68
CA LEU A 199 -10.66 -74.23 12.35
C LEU A 199 -11.38 -75.60 12.19
N SER A 200 -11.11 -76.56 13.08
CA SER A 200 -11.69 -77.91 13.07
C SER A 200 -12.98 -78.04 13.89
N VAL A 201 -13.32 -77.00 14.69
CA VAL A 201 -14.55 -76.94 15.48
C VAL A 201 -15.69 -76.44 14.57
N PRO A 202 -16.85 -77.12 14.51
CA PRO A 202 -17.97 -76.75 13.63
C PRO A 202 -18.62 -75.41 13.98
#